data_AF-X6ES44-F1
#
_entry.id   AF-X6ES44-F1
#
_cell.length_a   1.000
_cell.length_b   1.000
_cell.length_c   1.000
_cell.angle_alpha   90.00
_cell.angle_beta   90.00
_cell.angle_gamma   90.00
#
_symmetry.space_group_name_H-M   'P 1'
#
loop_
_entity.id
_entity.type
_entity.pdbx_description
1 polymer ?
#
loop_
_entity_poly.entity_id
_entity_poly.type
_entity_poly.pdbx_seq_one_letter_code
_entity_poly.pdbx_strand_id
1 'polypeptide(L)'
;MRILFRLVAAVATVLVGQTAVAEPLTLIIARAVAVPDSVSGQAMLSLKLTPDSGKAFARFTGANVGKIVDLSIDGAVMMSPRIVEPIRGGEIMVSGTFKPGEVERIAERISAGDAKVEVDVKSE
;
A
#
# COMPACT_ATOMS: atom_id res chain seq x y z
N MET A 1 -28.00 56.62 -32.14
CA MET A 1 -26.65 56.52 -31.54
C MET A 1 -26.24 55.05 -31.58
N ARG A 2 -25.09 54.74 -32.19
CA ARG A 2 -24.51 53.39 -32.29
C ARG A 2 -23.96 52.94 -30.92
N ILE A 3 -23.47 51.69 -30.84
CA ILE A 3 -22.60 51.03 -29.83
C ILE A 3 -23.36 49.87 -29.14
N LEU A 4 -22.87 48.64 -28.96
CA LEU A 4 -21.82 47.78 -29.55
C LEU A 4 -22.01 46.39 -28.89
N PHE A 5 -21.67 45.32 -29.61
CA PHE A 5 -21.59 43.91 -29.23
C PHE A 5 -21.21 43.59 -27.77
N ARG A 6 -21.82 42.53 -27.19
CA ARG A 6 -21.09 41.50 -26.42
C ARG A 6 -21.67 40.11 -26.66
N LEU A 7 -20.88 39.26 -27.31
CA LEU A 7 -21.01 37.80 -27.30
C LEU A 7 -21.03 37.32 -25.84
N VAL A 8 -21.97 36.45 -25.48
CA VAL A 8 -21.81 35.55 -24.32
C VAL A 8 -21.79 34.13 -24.88
N ALA A 9 -20.58 33.62 -25.11
CA ALA A 9 -20.36 32.21 -25.31
C ALA A 9 -20.48 31.54 -23.92
N ALA A 10 -21.56 30.80 -23.69
CA ALA A 10 -21.66 29.91 -22.53
C ALA A 10 -20.75 28.70 -22.78
N VAL A 11 -19.50 28.79 -22.32
CA VAL A 11 -18.57 27.66 -22.28
C VAL A 11 -19.10 26.66 -21.24
N ALA A 12 -19.29 25.42 -21.69
CA ALA A 12 -19.77 24.30 -20.91
C ALA A 12 -18.93 24.11 -19.63
N THR A 13 -19.58 24.17 -18.48
CA THR A 13 -18.97 23.78 -17.21
C THR A 13 -18.92 22.25 -17.18
N VAL A 14 -17.81 21.68 -17.63
CA VAL A 14 -17.53 20.25 -17.41
C VAL A 14 -17.15 20.10 -15.94
N LEU A 15 -18.11 19.68 -15.13
CA LEU A 15 -17.86 19.25 -13.76
C LEU A 15 -17.23 17.86 -13.82
N VAL A 16 -15.91 17.78 -14.03
CA VAL A 16 -15.19 16.52 -13.80
C VAL A 16 -15.11 16.32 -12.29
N GLY A 17 -16.00 15.48 -11.75
CA GLY A 17 -15.85 14.94 -10.42
C GLY A 17 -14.58 14.09 -10.38
N GLN A 18 -13.50 14.63 -9.84
CA GLN A 18 -12.28 13.87 -9.60
C GLN A 18 -12.52 12.99 -8.37
N THR A 19 -12.92 11.74 -8.59
CA THR A 19 -12.76 10.71 -7.56
C THR A 19 -11.28 10.42 -7.45
N ALA A 20 -10.61 11.04 -6.47
CA ALA A 20 -9.25 10.69 -6.09
C ALA A 20 -9.28 9.28 -5.47
N VAL A 21 -9.06 8.26 -6.29
CA VAL A 21 -8.66 6.95 -5.78
C VAL A 21 -7.25 7.14 -5.22
N ALA A 22 -7.03 6.81 -3.95
CA ALA A 22 -5.68 6.87 -3.40
C ALA A 22 -4.80 5.91 -4.21
N GLU A 23 -3.72 6.41 -4.80
CA GLU A 23 -2.78 5.53 -5.51
C GLU A 23 -2.06 4.62 -4.49
N PRO A 24 -1.94 3.31 -4.76
CA PRO A 24 -1.20 2.39 -3.89
C PRO A 24 0.24 2.85 -3.69
N LEU A 25 0.73 2.77 -2.44
CA LEU A 25 2.13 3.02 -2.13
C LEU A 25 2.94 1.74 -2.38
N THR A 26 3.79 1.76 -3.41
CA THR A 26 4.80 0.70 -3.61
C THR A 26 5.90 0.78 -2.56
N LEU A 27 6.22 -0.35 -1.94
CA LEU A 27 7.25 -0.50 -0.91
C LEU A 27 8.51 -1.15 -1.48
N ILE A 28 9.67 -0.54 -1.22
CA ILE A 28 10.96 -1.13 -1.59
C ILE A 28 11.51 -1.91 -0.41
N ILE A 29 11.72 -3.20 -0.61
CA ILE A 29 12.11 -4.15 0.43
C ILE A 29 13.63 -4.33 0.42
N ALA A 30 14.27 -4.04 1.54
CA ALA A 30 15.70 -4.29 1.75
C ALA A 30 15.99 -5.75 2.10
N ARG A 31 15.06 -6.43 2.79
CA ARG A 31 15.17 -7.84 3.15
C ARG A 31 13.80 -8.48 3.33
N ALA A 32 13.61 -9.69 2.80
CA ALA A 32 12.44 -10.52 3.05
C ALA A 32 12.90 -11.89 3.58
N VAL A 33 12.32 -12.35 4.68
CA VAL A 33 12.64 -13.66 5.27
C VAL A 33 11.40 -14.33 5.84
N ALA A 34 11.31 -15.65 5.67
CA ALA A 34 10.37 -16.47 6.42
C ALA A 34 10.88 -16.63 7.86
N VAL A 35 10.00 -16.42 8.84
CA VAL A 35 10.29 -16.60 10.26
C VAL A 35 9.16 -17.41 10.91
N PRO A 36 9.45 -18.27 11.89
CA PRO A 36 8.40 -18.99 12.61
C PRO A 36 7.61 -18.05 13.52
N ASP A 37 6.29 -18.15 13.50
CA ASP A 37 5.41 -17.58 14.51
C ASP A 37 5.62 -18.32 15.84
N SER A 38 5.89 -17.57 16.91
CA SER A 38 6.25 -18.15 18.20
C SER A 38 5.09 -18.86 18.92
N VAL A 39 3.84 -18.61 18.49
CA VAL A 39 2.64 -19.15 19.12
C VAL A 39 2.14 -20.37 18.36
N SER A 40 1.95 -20.25 17.06
CA SER A 40 1.36 -21.28 16.19
C SER A 40 2.40 -22.18 15.52
N GLY A 41 3.66 -21.75 15.46
CA GLY A 41 4.71 -22.41 14.67
C GLY A 41 4.55 -22.25 13.16
N GLN A 42 3.53 -21.52 12.69
CA GLN A 42 3.32 -21.25 11.28
C GLN A 42 4.36 -20.25 10.76
N ALA A 43 4.77 -20.38 9.50
CA ALA A 43 5.67 -19.41 8.90
C ALA A 43 4.97 -18.06 8.68
N MET A 44 5.67 -16.97 9.03
CA MET A 44 5.32 -15.59 8.75
C MET A 44 6.39 -14.98 7.84
N LEU A 45 6.01 -14.00 7.02
CA LEU A 45 6.94 -13.25 6.20
C LEU A 45 7.33 -11.95 6.91
N SER A 46 8.61 -11.80 7.24
CA SER A 46 9.18 -10.56 7.76
C SER A 46 9.77 -9.74 6.63
N LEU A 47 9.30 -8.49 6.49
CA LEU A 47 9.75 -7.54 5.48
C LEU A 47 10.45 -6.36 6.15
N LYS A 48 11.72 -6.15 5.81
CA LYS A 48 12.47 -4.95 6.17
C LYS A 48 12.47 -3.98 5.01
N LEU A 49 11.96 -2.77 5.22
CA LEU A 49 11.92 -1.72 4.22
C LEU A 49 13.29 -1.07 4.04
N THR A 50 13.56 -0.53 2.86
CA THR A 50 14.66 0.44 2.70
C THR A 50 14.36 1.70 3.53
N PRO A 51 15.38 2.50 3.90
CA PRO A 51 15.17 3.71 4.70
C PRO A 51 14.16 4.68 4.09
N ASP A 52 14.19 4.87 2.77
CA ASP A 52 13.28 5.80 2.10
C ASP A 52 11.86 5.25 1.98
N SER A 53 11.72 3.95 1.71
CA SER A 53 10.42 3.28 1.76
C SER A 53 9.84 3.29 3.18
N GLY A 54 10.66 3.13 4.21
CA GLY A 54 10.25 3.23 5.61
C GLY A 54 9.70 4.62 5.97
N LYS A 55 10.36 5.70 5.51
CA LYS A 55 9.85 7.08 5.67
C LYS A 55 8.53 7.28 4.94
N ALA A 56 8.40 6.77 3.71
CA ALA A 56 7.17 6.86 2.94
C ALA A 56 6.01 6.11 3.64
N PHE A 57 6.29 4.89 4.11
CA PHE A 57 5.32 4.08 4.85
C PHE A 57 4.91 4.73 6.18
N ALA A 58 5.84 5.35 6.90
CA ALA A 58 5.53 6.11 8.12
C ALA A 58 4.59 7.30 7.87
N ARG A 59 4.79 8.03 6.76
CA ARG A 59 3.88 9.12 6.37
C ARG A 59 2.51 8.57 5.97
N PHE A 60 2.50 7.51 5.17
CA PHE A 60 1.26 6.86 4.73
C PHE A 60 0.43 6.36 5.90
N THR A 61 1.02 5.59 6.82
CA THR A 61 0.32 5.07 8.00
C THR A 61 -0.12 6.20 8.94
N GLY A 62 0.71 7.24 9.10
CA GLY A 62 0.34 8.42 9.88
C GLY A 62 -0.89 9.17 9.35
N ALA A 63 -1.05 9.27 8.03
CA ALA A 63 -2.20 9.89 7.40
C ALA A 63 -3.47 9.01 7.40
N ASN A 64 -3.33 7.71 7.69
CA ASN A 64 -4.39 6.72 7.55
C ASN A 64 -4.68 5.95 8.85
N VAL A 65 -4.34 6.53 10.00
CA VAL A 65 -4.75 5.99 11.31
C VAL A 65 -6.27 5.84 11.36
N GLY A 66 -6.73 4.70 11.87
CA GLY A 66 -8.13 4.31 11.94
C GLY A 66 -8.64 3.59 10.70
N LYS A 67 -7.92 3.61 9.56
CA LYS A 67 -8.36 2.96 8.32
C LYS A 67 -7.85 1.51 8.22
N ILE A 68 -8.54 0.71 7.39
CA ILE A 68 -8.05 -0.62 6.98
C ILE A 68 -7.15 -0.43 5.77
N VAL A 69 -5.98 -1.05 5.79
CA VAL A 69 -4.99 -0.99 4.70
C VAL A 69 -4.76 -2.40 4.21
N ASP A 70 -4.85 -2.61 2.90
CA ASP A 70 -4.45 -3.85 2.26
C ASP A 70 -2.94 -3.83 2.02
N LEU A 71 -2.26 -4.90 2.40
CA LEU A 71 -0.90 -5.18 1.95
C LEU A 71 -0.98 -6.27 0.89
N SER A 72 -0.48 -5.97 -0.29
CA SER A 72 -0.49 -6.89 -1.42
C SER A 72 0.92 -7.20 -1.92
N ILE A 73 1.06 -8.41 -2.48
CA ILE A 73 2.26 -8.86 -3.17
C ILE A 73 1.81 -9.33 -4.55
N ASP A 74 2.31 -8.68 -5.59
CA ASP A 74 1.91 -8.88 -6.99
C ASP A 74 0.39 -8.77 -7.21
N GLY A 75 -0.23 -7.81 -6.52
CA GLY A 75 -1.67 -7.57 -6.58
C GLY A 75 -2.53 -8.57 -5.78
N ALA A 76 -1.95 -9.63 -5.22
CA ALA A 76 -2.67 -10.52 -4.30
C ALA A 76 -2.62 -9.94 -2.88
N VAL A 77 -3.78 -9.67 -2.28
CA VAL A 77 -3.89 -9.17 -0.91
C VAL A 77 -3.48 -10.27 0.08
N MET A 78 -2.45 -9.98 0.88
CA MET A 78 -1.90 -10.89 1.89
C MET A 78 -2.53 -10.66 3.26
N MET A 79 -2.84 -9.39 3.58
CA MET A 79 -3.52 -9.02 4.82
C MET A 79 -4.27 -7.68 4.67
N SER A 80 -5.21 -7.43 5.58
CA SER A 80 -5.97 -6.17 5.65
C SER A 80 -6.04 -5.63 7.09
N PRO A 81 -4.92 -5.24 7.73
CA PRO A 81 -4.92 -4.73 9.10
C PRO A 81 -5.56 -3.35 9.19
N ARG A 82 -6.11 -3.05 10.38
CA ARG A 82 -6.47 -1.67 10.75
C ARG A 82 -5.23 -0.95 11.30
N ILE A 83 -4.90 0.20 10.75
CA ILE A 83 -3.83 1.06 11.28
C ILE A 83 -4.32 1.68 12.59
N VAL A 84 -3.71 1.32 13.71
CA VAL A 84 -4.05 1.87 15.04
C VAL A 84 -3.14 3.03 15.45
N GLU A 85 -1.92 3.05 14.92
CA GLU A 85 -0.94 4.12 15.13
C GLU A 85 0.03 4.23 13.93
N PRO A 86 0.76 5.35 13.78
CA PRO A 86 1.73 5.48 12.70
C PRO A 86 2.91 4.51 12.86
N ILE A 87 3.25 3.77 11.80
CA ILE A 87 4.28 2.74 11.81
C ILE A 87 5.62 3.34 11.36
N ARG A 88 6.54 3.53 12.31
CA ARG A 88 7.86 4.18 12.06
C ARG A 88 9.05 3.22 12.06
N GLY A 89 8.84 1.95 12.39
CA GLY A 89 9.91 0.96 12.55
C GLY A 89 10.55 0.48 11.23
N GLY A 90 9.88 0.68 10.09
CA GLY A 90 10.39 0.23 8.79
C GLY A 90 10.39 -1.29 8.62
N GLU A 91 9.66 -2.02 9.46
CA GLU A 91 9.51 -3.47 9.39
C GLU A 91 8.03 -3.83 9.39
N ILE A 92 7.66 -4.85 8.63
CA ILE A 92 6.29 -5.34 8.49
C ILE A 92 6.31 -6.86 8.68
N MET A 93 5.39 -7.35 9.51
CA MET A 93 5.17 -8.77 9.74
C MET A 93 3.91 -9.22 9.03
N VAL A 94 4.06 -10.13 8.08
CA VAL A 94 2.96 -10.73 7.31
C VAL A 94 2.60 -12.10 7.84
N SER A 95 1.46 -12.16 8.52
CA SER A 95 0.83 -13.38 8.99
C SER A 95 -0.42 -13.71 8.18
N GLY A 96 -0.76 -15.00 8.16
CA GLY A 96 -1.89 -15.52 7.40
C GLY A 96 -1.83 -17.05 7.33
N THR A 97 -2.81 -17.64 6.66
CA THR A 97 -2.79 -19.08 6.37
C THR A 97 -2.07 -19.30 5.05
N PHE A 98 -0.84 -19.79 5.13
CA PHE A 98 -0.01 -20.13 3.98
C PHE A 98 0.10 -21.64 3.80
N LYS A 99 0.25 -22.09 2.56
CA LYS A 99 0.63 -23.48 2.27
C LYS A 99 2.08 -23.74 2.71
N PRO A 100 2.44 -25.00 2.98
CA PRO A 100 3.83 -25.35 3.25
C PRO A 100 4.79 -24.84 2.16
N GLY A 101 5.85 -24.15 2.57
CA GLY A 101 6.87 -23.58 1.67
C GLY A 101 6.44 -22.32 0.91
N GLU A 102 5.22 -21.81 1.09
CA GLU A 102 4.74 -20.63 0.35
C GLU A 102 5.41 -19.33 0.80
N VAL A 103 5.61 -19.17 2.11
CA VAL A 103 6.24 -17.98 2.69
C VAL A 103 7.69 -17.85 2.20
N GLU A 104 8.42 -18.97 2.14
CA GLU A 104 9.79 -19.04 1.65
C GLU A 104 9.87 -18.63 0.18
N ARG A 105 8.98 -19.16 -0.67
CA ARG A 105 8.93 -18.80 -2.10
C ARG A 105 8.62 -17.31 -2.29
N ILE A 106 7.71 -16.75 -1.48
CA ILE A 106 7.41 -15.31 -1.53
C ILE A 106 8.65 -14.50 -1.12
N ALA A 107 9.34 -14.88 -0.04
CA ALA A 107 10.55 -14.20 0.42
C ALA A 107 11.68 -14.24 -0.62
N GLU A 108 11.88 -15.37 -1.29
CA GLU A 108 12.85 -15.54 -2.37
C GLU A 108 12.55 -14.61 -3.55
N ARG A 109 11.29 -14.57 -4.00
CA ARG A 109 10.87 -13.69 -5.10
C ARG A 109 11.06 -12.21 -4.79
N ILE A 110 10.71 -11.78 -3.58
CA ILE A 110 10.95 -10.40 -3.14
C ILE A 110 12.44 -10.10 -3.11
N SER A 111 13.25 -11.01 -2.57
CA SER A 111 14.70 -10.83 -2.46
C SER A 111 15.40 -10.81 -3.83
N ALA A 112 14.84 -11.51 -4.83
CA ALA A 112 15.30 -11.47 -6.21
C ALA A 112 14.89 -10.19 -6.96
N GLY A 113 13.99 -9.37 -6.40
CA GLY A 113 13.43 -8.20 -7.06
C GLY A 113 12.28 -8.54 -8.04
N ASP A 114 11.77 -9.76 -7.99
CA ASP A 114 10.75 -10.31 -8.89
C ASP A 114 9.32 -10.23 -8.32
N ALA A 115 9.14 -9.45 -7.25
CA ALA A 115 7.84 -9.25 -6.63
C ALA A 115 7.63 -7.78 -6.27
N LYS A 116 6.40 -7.31 -6.50
CA LYS A 116 5.96 -5.95 -6.16
C LYS A 116 5.18 -5.98 -4.85
N VAL A 117 5.63 -5.23 -3.84
CA VAL A 117 4.92 -5.10 -2.56
C VAL A 117 4.25 -3.73 -2.51
N GLU A 118 2.95 -3.70 -2.23
CA GLU A 118 2.17 -2.46 -2.18
C GLU A 118 1.28 -2.41 -0.97
N VAL A 119 1.00 -1.18 -0.51
CA VAL A 119 -0.03 -0.92 0.49
C VAL A 119 -1.04 0.09 -0.04
N ASP A 120 -2.31 -0.15 0.22
CA ASP A 120 -3.39 0.74 -0.18
C ASP A 120 -4.47 0.82 0.90
N VAL A 121 -5.15 1.96 0.99
CA VAL A 121 -6.33 2.08 1.86
C VAL A 121 -7.43 1.24 1.25
N LYS A 122 -7.93 0.25 1.99
CA LYS A 122 -8.99 -0.62 1.52
C LYS A 122 -10.20 0.24 1.12
N SER A 123 -10.59 0.13 -0.15
CA SER A 123 -11.80 0.76 -0.65
C SER A 123 -13.02 0.08 -0.02
N GLU A 124 -13.97 0.89 0.48
CA GLU A 124 -15.23 0.41 1.07
C GLU A 124 -16.20 -0.15 0.02
#